data_AF-A0A453MWN8-F1
#
_entry.id   AF-A0A453MWN8-F1
#
_cell.length_a   1.000
_cell.length_b   1.000
_cell.length_c   1.000
_cell.angle_alpha   90.00
_cell.angle_beta   90.00
_cell.angle_gamma   90.00
#
_symmetry.space_group_name_H-M   'P 1'
#
loop_
_entity.id
_entity.type
_entity.pdbx_description
1 polymer ?
#
loop_
_entity_poly.entity_id
_entity_poly.type
_entity_poly.pdbx_seq_one_letter_code
_entity_poly.pdbx_strand_id
1 'polypeptide(L)' 'MLVPHQMSMRHGVVFNPEALELFGMKKVFLVYSWLKQQKHAKPRLKTGDMAKMLGFGIGDELFDLIEKYPVDEL' A
#
# COMPACT_ATOMS: atom_id res chain seq x y z
N MET A 1 11.54 -7.28 11.70
CA MET A 1 11.95 -7.57 10.30
C MET A 1 10.69 -7.58 9.45
N LEU A 2 10.55 -6.67 8.48
CA LEU A 2 9.31 -6.50 7.68
C LEU A 2 9.59 -6.66 6.18
N VAL A 3 10.47 -7.59 5.81
CA VAL A 3 10.48 -8.09 4.44
C VAL A 3 9.42 -9.19 4.38
N PRO A 4 8.44 -9.10 3.45
CA PRO A 4 7.42 -10.13 3.27
C PRO A 4 8.07 -11.49 3.05
N HIS A 5 7.77 -12.44 3.93
CA HIS A 5 8.38 -13.77 3.93
C HIS A 5 7.34 -14.85 4.23
N GLN A 6 7.68 -16.07 3.86
CA GLN A 6 6.95 -17.29 4.16
C GLN A 6 7.90 -18.36 4.69
N MET A 7 7.39 -19.24 5.55
CA MET A 7 8.14 -20.37 6.08
C MET A 7 7.98 -21.57 5.14
N SER A 8 9.09 -22.03 4.55
CA SER A 8 9.16 -23.26 3.78
C SER A 8 9.82 -24.35 4.61
N MET A 9 9.18 -25.52 4.72
CA MET A 9 9.75 -26.69 5.41
C MET A 9 11.10 -27.13 4.82
N ARG A 10 11.33 -26.87 3.53
CA ARG A 10 12.54 -27.29 2.82
C ARG A 10 13.60 -26.19 2.71
N HIS A 11 13.17 -24.96 2.50
CA HIS A 11 14.06 -23.84 2.18
C HIS A 11 14.16 -22.79 3.31
N GLY A 12 13.51 -23.02 4.45
CA GLY A 12 13.51 -22.07 5.57
C GLY A 12 12.72 -20.80 5.25
N VAL A 13 13.26 -19.63 5.60
CA VAL A 13 12.61 -18.34 5.31
C VAL A 13 12.79 -18.00 3.83
N VAL A 14 11.68 -17.90 3.11
CA VAL A 14 11.66 -17.57 1.68
C VAL A 14 10.90 -16.27 1.47
N PHE A 15 11.31 -15.49 0.48
CA PHE A 15 10.56 -14.30 0.05
C PHE A 15 9.14 -14.66 -0.38
N ASN A 16 8.17 -13.81 -0.03
CA ASN A 16 6.77 -13.97 -0.38
C ASN A 16 6.31 -12.77 -1.25
N PRO A 17 6.24 -12.92 -2.58
CA PRO A 17 5.84 -11.84 -3.47
C PRO A 17 4.39 -11.39 -3.24
N GLU A 18 3.47 -12.30 -2.92
CA GLU A 18 2.06 -11.98 -2.67
C GLU A 18 1.90 -11.11 -1.42
N ALA A 19 2.65 -11.41 -0.36
CA ALA A 19 2.66 -10.61 0.86
C ALA A 19 3.29 -9.22 0.62
N LEU A 20 4.20 -9.09 -0.36
CA LEU A 20 4.74 -7.80 -0.77
C LEU A 20 3.67 -6.94 -1.48
N GLU A 21 2.87 -7.52 -2.37
CA GLU A 21 1.76 -6.81 -3.00
C GLU A 21 0.72 -6.34 -1.99
N LEU A 22 0.33 -7.21 -1.05
CA LEU A 22 -0.58 -6.84 0.04
C LEU A 22 0.00 -5.74 0.94
N PHE A 23 1.31 -5.78 1.20
CA PHE A 23 1.99 -4.73 1.95
C PHE A 23 1.91 -3.38 1.21
N GLY A 24 2.25 -3.35 -0.08
CA GLY A 24 2.17 -2.14 -0.92
C GLY A 24 0.75 -1.58 -0.94
N MET A 25 -0.24 -2.44 -1.19
CA MET A 25 -1.65 -2.05 -1.24
C MET A 25 -2.13 -1.48 0.10
N LYS A 26 -1.80 -2.13 1.23
CA LYS A 26 -2.11 -1.62 2.57
C LYS A 26 -1.48 -0.25 2.84
N LYS A 27 -0.25 -0.01 2.37
CA LYS A 27 0.40 1.31 2.51
C LYS A 27 -0.31 2.39 1.72
N VAL A 28 -0.78 2.08 0.51
CA VAL A 28 -1.57 3.03 -0.29
C VAL A 28 -2.87 3.41 0.43
N PHE A 29 -3.64 2.42 0.90
CA PHE A 29 -4.89 2.64 1.65
C PHE A 29 -4.70 3.57 2.85
N LEU A 30 -3.71 3.26 3.70
CA LEU A 30 -3.46 4.02 4.92
C LEU A 30 -2.90 5.42 4.63
N VAL A 31 -1.87 5.53 3.79
CA VAL A 31 -1.19 6.82 3.56
C VAL A 31 -2.10 7.78 2.82
N TYR A 32 -2.85 7.33 1.82
CA TYR A 32 -3.78 8.19 1.10
C TYR A 32 -4.87 8.75 2.03
N SER A 33 -5.52 7.86 2.80
CA SER A 33 -6.58 8.25 3.74
C SER A 33 -6.05 9.20 4.82
N TRP A 34 -4.88 8.90 5.38
CA TRP A 34 -4.23 9.75 6.38
C TRP A 34 -3.86 11.12 5.83
N LEU A 35 -3.27 11.21 4.62
CA LEU A 35 -2.96 12.49 3.99
C LEU A 35 -4.22 13.34 3.74
N LYS A 36 -5.34 12.71 3.36
CA LYS A 36 -6.64 13.40 3.24
C LYS A 36 -7.13 13.94 4.58
N GLN A 37 -7.08 13.14 5.65
CA GLN A 37 -7.48 13.56 7.00
C GLN A 37 -6.67 14.77 7.48
N GLN A 38 -5.37 14.81 7.18
CA GLN A 38 -4.48 15.94 7.51
C GLN A 38 -4.61 17.13 6.55
N LYS A 39 -5.54 17.09 5.57
CA LYS A 39 -5.75 18.14 4.56
C LYS A 39 -4.49 18.49 3.77
N HIS A 40 -3.61 17.51 3.53
CA HIS A 40 -2.41 17.74 2.73
C HIS A 40 -2.76 18.01 1.26
N ALA A 41 -1.97 18.86 0.61
CA ALA A 41 -2.12 19.13 -0.81
C ALA A 41 -1.75 17.90 -1.66
N LYS A 42 -2.60 17.59 -2.65
CA LYS A 42 -2.40 16.53 -3.66
C LYS A 42 -2.06 15.15 -3.04
N PRO A 43 -2.93 14.57 -2.19
CA PRO A 43 -2.68 13.30 -1.52
C PRO A 43 -2.47 12.14 -2.51
N ARG A 44 -3.25 12.11 -3.60
CA ARG A 44 -3.17 11.09 -4.68
C ARG A 44 -1.77 11.04 -5.32
N LEU A 45 -1.23 12.20 -5.70
CA LEU A 45 0.10 12.31 -6.31
C LEU A 45 1.18 11.82 -5.34
N LYS A 46 1.15 12.28 -4.08
CA LYS A 46 2.14 11.90 -3.06
C LYS A 46 2.11 10.41 -2.76
N THR A 47 0.93 9.81 -2.61
CA THR A 47 0.80 8.38 -2.37
C THR A 47 1.21 7.57 -3.61
N GLY A 48 0.87 8.02 -4.81
CA GLY A 48 1.30 7.38 -6.06
C GLY A 48 2.81 7.40 -6.24
N ASP A 49 3.47 8.52 -5.96
CA ASP A 49 4.93 8.63 -6.03
C ASP A 49 5.62 7.74 -4.99
N MET A 50 5.08 7.66 -3.77
CA MET A 50 5.55 6.72 -2.74
C MET A 50 5.46 5.26 -3.23
N ALA A 51 4.32 4.87 -3.81
CA ALA A 51 4.13 3.51 -4.31
C ALA A 51 5.12 3.18 -5.46
N LYS A 52 5.34 4.14 -6.37
CA LYS A 52 6.35 4.00 -7.45
C LYS A 52 7.76 3.82 -6.91
N MET A 53 8.16 4.58 -5.88
CA MET A 53 9.46 4.40 -5.22
C MET A 53 9.62 3.02 -4.59
N LEU A 54 8.52 2.39 -4.18
CA LEU A 54 8.49 1.02 -3.67
C LEU A 54 8.37 -0.05 -4.78
N GLY A 55 8.37 0.34 -6.04
CA GLY A 55 8.27 -0.56 -7.19
C GLY A 55 6.85 -0.92 -7.62
N PHE A 56 5.82 -0.24 -7.10
CA PHE A 56 4.42 -0.51 -7.45
C PHE A 56 3.86 0.56 -8.40
N GLY A 57 3.21 0.10 -9.47
CA GLY A 57 2.32 0.92 -10.29
C GLY A 57 0.92 0.87 -9.71
N ILE A 58 0.38 2.00 -9.29
CA ILE A 58 -0.99 2.11 -8.75
C ILE A 58 -1.87 2.79 -9.77
N GLY A 59 -2.95 2.12 -10.16
CA GLY A 59 -3.99 2.68 -11.02
C GLY A 59 -4.82 3.73 -10.30
N ASP A 60 -5.32 4.69 -11.06
CA ASP A 60 -6.15 5.76 -10.52
C ASP A 60 -7.44 5.21 -9.90
N GLU A 61 -7.96 4.11 -10.43
CA GLU A 61 -9.19 3.45 -10.00
C GLU A 61 -9.15 3.03 -8.52
N LEU A 62 -7.97 2.71 -7.98
CA LEU A 62 -7.82 2.35 -6.57
C LEU A 62 -8.11 3.55 -5.66
N PHE A 63 -7.67 4.75 -6.03
CA PHE A 63 -7.96 5.94 -5.24
C PHE A 63 -9.44 6.29 -5.30
N ASP A 64 -10.06 6.15 -6.48
CA ASP A 64 -11.50 6.39 -6.64
C ASP A 64 -12.33 5.41 -5.78
N LEU A 65 -11.87 4.17 -5.65
CA LEU A 65 -12.47 3.18 -4.75
C LEU A 65 -12.36 3.59 -3.27
N ILE A 66 -11.20 4.12 -2.85
CA ILE A 66 -11.00 4.60 -1.46
C ILE A 66 -11.86 5.82 -1.17
N GLU A 67 -12.05 6.72 -2.15
CA GLU A 67 -12.94 7.86 -1.98
C GLU A 67 -14.41 7.44 -1.89
N LYS A 68 -14.80 6.42 -2.65
CA LYS A 68 -16.15 5.87 -2.63
C LYS A 68 -16.45 5.10 -1.33
N TYR A 69 -15.44 4.43 -0.77
CA TYR A 69 -15.53 3.66 0.46
C TYR A 69 -14.43 4.12 1.42
N PRO A 70 -14.64 5.24 2.14
CA PRO A 70 -13.66 5.77 3.07
C PRO A 70 -13.29 4.71 4.11
N VAL A 71 -11.98 4.58 4.35
CA VAL A 71 -11.46 3.76 5.45
C VAL A 71 -11.55 4.60 6.72
N ASP A 72 -12.77 4.81 7.20
CA ASP A 72 -13.04 5.37 8.51
C ASP A 72 -12.74 4.26 9.52
N GLU A 73 -11.73 4.46 10.38
CA GLU A 73 -11.26 3.53 11.43
C GLU A 73 -10.32 2.40 10.97
N LEU A 74 -9.01 2.70 10.97
CA LEU A 74 -7.93 1.74 11.25
C LEU A 74 -7.02 2.29 12.34
#